data_AF-A0A7D9DHU8-F1
#
_entry.id   AF-A0A7D9DHU8-F1
#
_cell.length_a   1.000
_cell.length_b   1.000
_cell.length_c   1.000
_cell.angle_alpha   90.00
_cell.angle_beta   90.00
_cell.angle_gamma   90.00
#
_symmetry.space_group_name_H-M   'P 1'
#
loop_
_entity.id
_entity.type
_entity.pdbx_description
1 polymer ?
#
loop_
_entity_poly.entity_id
_entity_poly.type
_entity_poly.pdbx_seq_one_letter_code
_entity_poly.pdbx_strand_id
1 'polypeptide(L)'
;MKCKNEYCKKKDEWAEFEKRMGLKRTEGREKKSCGVKVVSSFSPRPRAPATVFPKSVSIGDLLKAGKLIKPPNAYIFNLEYFDVHKCIWVNASTIKLQVEDEKFASGAFRDAYKAKCLDPPDLRGEWVLKRYQDTSTNTIGNVC
;
A
#
# COMPACT_ATOMS: atom_id res chain seq x y z
N MET A 1 -11.54 -37.52 1.94
CA MET A 1 -10.83 -36.33 1.41
C MET A 1 -11.82 -35.17 1.33
N LYS A 2 -11.62 -34.09 2.10
CA LYS A 2 -12.47 -32.90 2.09
C LYS A 2 -11.66 -31.70 1.60
N CYS A 3 -11.69 -31.42 0.30
CA CYS A 3 -11.27 -30.12 -0.23
C CYS A 3 -12.38 -29.11 0.08
N LYS A 4 -12.22 -28.33 1.17
CA LYS A 4 -13.01 -27.11 1.37
C LYS A 4 -12.20 -25.96 0.80
N ASN A 5 -12.51 -25.62 -0.45
CA ASN A 5 -11.94 -24.50 -1.17
C ASN A 5 -12.11 -23.19 -0.39
N GLU A 6 -11.03 -22.43 -0.32
CA GLU A 6 -10.85 -21.08 0.23
C GLU A 6 -11.90 -20.06 -0.27
N TYR A 7 -12.54 -20.38 -1.40
CA TYR A 7 -13.62 -19.61 -2.01
C TYR A 7 -14.89 -19.51 -1.16
N CYS A 8 -15.22 -20.52 -0.34
CA CYS A 8 -16.41 -20.46 0.52
C CYS A 8 -16.22 -19.48 1.69
N LYS A 9 -15.00 -19.37 2.25
CA LYS A 9 -14.74 -18.46 3.38
C LYS A 9 -14.97 -16.99 3.01
N LYS A 10 -14.54 -16.58 1.81
CA LYS A 10 -14.73 -15.20 1.35
C LYS A 10 -16.20 -14.83 1.21
N LYS A 11 -17.07 -15.79 0.84
CA LYS A 11 -18.49 -15.52 0.61
C LYS A 11 -19.23 -15.11 1.88
N ASP A 12 -18.84 -15.69 3.01
CA ASP A 12 -19.42 -15.39 4.32
C ASP A 12 -18.96 -14.00 4.82
N GLU A 13 -17.70 -13.62 4.59
CA GLU A 13 -17.16 -12.29 4.93
C GLU A 13 -17.85 -11.17 4.14
N TRP A 14 -18.14 -11.41 2.85
CA TRP A 14 -18.87 -10.45 2.02
C TRP A 14 -20.32 -10.25 2.47
N ALA A 15 -20.99 -11.31 2.93
CA ALA A 15 -22.37 -11.23 3.43
C ALA A 15 -22.46 -10.45 4.75
N GLU A 16 -21.47 -10.61 5.64
CA GLU A 16 -21.37 -9.85 6.89
C GLU A 16 -21.11 -8.36 6.62
N PHE A 17 -20.24 -8.05 5.65
CA PHE A 17 -19.96 -6.69 5.21
C PHE A 17 -21.21 -5.99 4.63
N GLU A 18 -21.96 -6.67 3.74
CA GLU A 18 -23.21 -6.12 3.17
C GLU A 18 -24.25 -5.81 4.25
N LYS A 19 -24.32 -6.66 5.29
CA LYS A 19 -25.23 -6.48 6.44
C LYS A 19 -24.81 -5.29 7.32
N ARG A 20 -23.51 -5.07 7.51
CA ARG A 20 -22.95 -3.94 8.26
C ARG A 20 -23.10 -2.61 7.52
N MET A 21 -23.06 -2.62 6.18
CA MET A 21 -23.20 -1.43 5.33
C MET A 21 -24.65 -1.13 4.91
N GLY A 22 -25.62 -1.98 5.27
CA GLY A 22 -27.04 -1.76 4.98
C GLY A 22 -27.39 -1.76 3.48
N LEU A 23 -26.59 -2.42 2.65
CA LEU A 23 -26.71 -2.37 1.20
C LEU A 23 -27.70 -3.43 0.70
N LYS A 24 -28.94 -3.05 0.37
CA LYS A 24 -29.91 -3.96 -0.25
C LYS A 24 -29.78 -3.94 -1.77
N ARG A 25 -29.50 -5.09 -2.37
CA ARG A 25 -29.62 -5.30 -3.83
C ARG A 25 -31.10 -5.20 -4.22
N THR A 26 -31.44 -4.26 -5.10
CA THR A 26 -32.76 -4.19 -5.74
C THR A 26 -32.71 -4.95 -7.06
N GLU A 27 -33.40 -6.08 -7.14
CA GLU A 27 -33.60 -6.80 -8.40
C GLU A 27 -34.54 -6.01 -9.32
N GLY A 28 -34.14 -5.86 -10.59
CA GLY A 28 -34.88 -5.11 -11.60
C GLY A 28 -36.19 -5.81 -11.96
N ARG A 29 -37.30 -5.09 -11.86
CA ARG A 29 -38.62 -5.55 -12.29
C ARG A 29 -38.97 -5.00 -13.67
N GLU A 30 -39.11 -5.92 -14.61
CA GLU A 30 -39.60 -5.76 -15.98
C GLU A 30 -40.98 -5.05 -16.03
N LYS A 31 -41.11 -4.03 -16.89
CA LYS A 31 -42.38 -3.29 -17.08
C LYS A 31 -43.24 -3.97 -18.16
N LYS A 32 -44.34 -4.61 -17.77
CA LYS A 32 -45.46 -4.92 -18.67
C LYS A 32 -46.42 -3.74 -18.73
N SER A 33 -46.69 -3.25 -19.93
CA SER A 33 -47.69 -2.23 -20.22
C SER A 33 -49.09 -2.85 -20.29
N CYS A 34 -50.06 -2.17 -19.69
CA CYS A 34 -51.48 -2.21 -20.10
C CYS A 34 -52.09 -0.84 -19.75
N GLY A 35 -52.64 -0.17 -20.76
CA GLY A 35 -53.38 1.08 -20.58
C GLY A 35 -54.87 0.82 -20.35
N VAL A 36 -55.49 1.60 -19.47
CA VAL A 36 -56.94 1.85 -19.41
C VAL A 36 -57.14 3.31 -18.93
N LYS A 37 -58.16 4.00 -19.49
CA LYS A 37 -58.45 5.43 -19.36
C LYS A 37 -59.47 5.76 -18.22
N VAL A 38 -59.55 7.06 -17.92
CA VAL A 38 -60.63 7.88 -17.28
C VAL A 38 -60.78 7.72 -15.74
N VAL A 39 -61.12 8.68 -14.85
CA VAL A 39 -61.71 10.04 -14.84
C VAL A 39 -61.14 10.83 -13.64
N SER A 40 -61.24 12.17 -13.70
CA SER A 40 -60.92 13.18 -12.68
C SER A 40 -61.54 12.98 -11.28
N SER A 41 -60.73 13.15 -10.24
CA SER A 41 -61.10 13.84 -9.01
C SER A 41 -59.83 14.36 -8.32
N PHE A 42 -59.65 15.67 -8.29
CA PHE A 42 -58.50 16.31 -7.64
C PHE A 42 -58.76 16.38 -6.14
N SER A 43 -57.96 15.65 -5.37
CA SER A 43 -57.67 15.94 -3.97
C SER A 43 -56.15 16.10 -3.85
N PRO A 44 -55.61 17.20 -3.24
CA PRO A 44 -54.18 17.39 -3.15
C PRO A 44 -53.58 16.36 -2.18
N ARG A 45 -52.90 15.34 -2.71
CA ARG A 45 -52.09 14.44 -1.87
C ARG A 45 -50.87 15.21 -1.35
N PRO A 46 -50.44 14.98 -0.10
CA PRO A 46 -49.15 15.48 0.39
C PRO A 46 -48.04 15.04 -0.56
N ARG A 47 -47.25 15.99 -1.07
CA ARG A 47 -46.11 15.68 -1.96
C ARG A 47 -45.12 14.84 -1.15
N ALA A 48 -44.79 13.64 -1.65
CA ALA A 48 -43.73 12.85 -1.06
C ALA A 48 -42.42 13.68 -1.02
N PRO A 49 -41.64 13.63 0.07
CA PRO A 49 -40.37 14.35 0.13
C PRO A 49 -39.48 13.90 -1.02
N ALA A 50 -38.89 14.86 -1.73
CA ALA A 50 -37.99 14.58 -2.84
C ALA A 50 -36.82 13.72 -2.32
N THR A 51 -36.64 12.53 -2.89
CA THR A 51 -35.51 11.66 -2.59
C THR A 51 -34.24 12.33 -3.13
N VAL A 52 -33.45 12.94 -2.26
CA VAL A 52 -32.14 13.49 -2.62
C VAL A 52 -31.14 12.34 -2.60
N PHE A 53 -30.70 11.92 -3.78
CA PHE A 53 -29.62 10.96 -3.89
C PHE A 53 -28.28 11.66 -3.59
N PRO A 54 -27.39 11.04 -2.81
CA PRO A 54 -26.05 11.58 -2.61
C PRO A 54 -25.33 11.65 -3.96
N LYS A 55 -24.55 12.72 -4.17
CA LYS A 55 -23.72 12.86 -5.37
C LYS A 55 -22.79 11.64 -5.44
N SER A 56 -22.86 10.90 -6.55
CA SER A 56 -21.94 9.79 -6.79
C SER A 56 -20.52 10.33 -6.87
N VAL A 57 -19.59 9.63 -6.21
CA VAL A 57 -18.16 9.90 -6.34
C VAL A 57 -17.66 9.19 -7.59
N SER A 58 -16.84 9.86 -8.40
CA SER A 58 -16.29 9.22 -9.59
C SER A 58 -15.31 8.12 -9.20
N ILE A 59 -15.21 7.08 -10.04
CA ILE A 59 -14.20 6.01 -9.85
C ILE A 59 -12.79 6.61 -9.84
N GLY A 60 -12.55 7.66 -10.64
CA GLY A 60 -11.27 8.38 -10.65
C GLY A 60 -10.94 9.01 -9.29
N ASP A 61 -11.92 9.57 -8.60
CA ASP A 61 -11.72 10.16 -7.27
C ASP A 61 -11.48 9.09 -6.19
N LEU A 62 -12.13 7.93 -6.31
CA LEU A 62 -11.86 6.77 -5.44
C LEU A 62 -10.44 6.22 -5.64
N LEU A 63 -9.99 6.13 -6.89
CA LEU A 63 -8.64 5.67 -7.21
C LEU A 63 -7.57 6.68 -6.75
N LYS A 64 -7.84 7.99 -6.87
CA LYS A 64 -6.98 9.04 -6.32
C LYS A 64 -6.98 9.07 -4.79
N ALA A 65 -8.09 8.72 -4.16
CA ALA A 65 -8.20 8.61 -2.70
C ALA A 65 -7.43 7.40 -2.14
N GLY A 66 -7.14 6.40 -2.97
CA GLY A 66 -6.23 5.32 -2.62
C GLY A 66 -4.84 5.88 -2.34
N LYS A 67 -4.38 5.80 -1.08
CA LYS A 67 -2.98 6.07 -0.75
C LYS A 67 -2.11 5.04 -1.46
N LEU A 68 -1.37 5.45 -2.49
CA LEU A 68 -0.30 4.65 -3.05
C LEU A 68 0.80 4.51 -1.99
N ILE A 69 0.84 3.39 -1.28
CA ILE A 69 1.90 3.06 -0.34
C ILE A 69 3.09 2.59 -1.17
N LYS A 70 4.10 3.45 -1.33
CA LYS A 70 5.38 3.00 -1.86
C LYS A 70 5.96 1.98 -0.87
N PRO A 71 6.33 0.77 -1.31
CA PRO A 71 6.98 -0.17 -0.44
C PRO A 71 8.29 0.44 0.06
N PRO A 72 8.66 0.24 1.34
CA PRO A 72 9.91 0.75 1.85
C PRO A 72 11.10 0.08 1.17
N ASN A 73 12.13 0.87 0.88
CA ASN A 73 13.36 0.38 0.26
C ASN A 73 14.18 -0.42 1.26
N ALA A 74 14.14 -1.74 1.13
CA ALA A 74 14.88 -2.68 1.96
C ALA A 74 16.07 -3.25 1.17
N TYR A 75 17.25 -3.15 1.74
CA TYR A 75 18.51 -3.64 1.17
C TYR A 75 19.14 -4.70 2.08
N ILE A 76 19.86 -5.63 1.47
CA ILE A 76 20.61 -6.68 2.16
C ILE A 76 22.09 -6.35 2.04
N PHE A 77 22.79 -6.28 3.18
CA PHE A 77 24.21 -5.98 3.24
C PHE A 77 24.97 -7.14 3.87
N ASN A 78 26.11 -7.49 3.29
CA ASN A 78 27.06 -8.41 3.91
C ASN A 78 28.08 -7.59 4.66
N LEU A 79 28.16 -7.80 5.97
CA LEU A 79 29.15 -7.20 6.83
C LEU A 79 30.42 -8.05 6.82
N GLU A 80 31.54 -7.37 6.71
CA GLU A 80 32.86 -7.97 6.78
C GLU A 80 33.63 -7.32 7.93
N TYR A 81 34.51 -8.08 8.57
CA TYR A 81 35.50 -7.53 9.48
C TYR A 81 36.90 -7.88 8.97
N PHE A 82 37.88 -7.04 9.32
CA PHE A 82 39.25 -7.28 8.95
C PHE A 82 39.97 -8.03 10.08
N ASP A 83 40.45 -9.25 9.81
CA ASP A 83 41.30 -10.00 10.72
C ASP A 83 42.74 -9.50 10.59
N VAL A 84 43.19 -8.74 11.59
CA VAL A 84 44.53 -8.11 11.62
C VAL A 84 45.65 -9.15 11.68
N HIS A 85 45.42 -10.32 12.31
CA HIS A 85 46.46 -11.34 12.45
C HIS A 85 46.72 -12.06 11.14
N LYS A 86 45.66 -12.31 10.38
CA LYS A 86 45.73 -12.97 9.08
C LYS A 86 45.86 -11.98 7.92
N CYS A 87 45.68 -10.69 8.17
CA CYS A 87 45.63 -9.63 7.18
C CYS A 87 44.60 -9.90 6.06
N ILE A 88 43.43 -10.42 6.42
CA ILE A 88 42.35 -10.74 5.46
C ILE A 88 41.01 -10.14 5.89
N TRP A 89 40.17 -9.82 4.91
CA TRP A 89 38.75 -9.55 5.14
C TRP A 89 37.99 -10.88 5.30
N VAL A 90 37.17 -10.96 6.35
CA VAL A 90 36.37 -12.13 6.68
C VAL A 90 34.89 -11.74 6.71
N ASN A 91 34.05 -12.57 6.09
CA ASN A 91 32.60 -12.40 6.12
C ASN A 91 32.06 -12.65 7.53
N ALA A 92 31.32 -11.68 8.07
CA ALA A 92 30.80 -11.71 9.43
C ALA A 92 29.34 -12.17 9.45
N SER A 93 28.46 -11.42 8.80
CA SER A 93 27.02 -11.60 8.90
C SER A 93 26.29 -10.80 7.83
N THR A 94 25.07 -11.22 7.50
CA THR A 94 24.19 -10.47 6.61
C THR A 94 23.14 -9.70 7.43
N ILE A 95 22.95 -8.42 7.12
CA ILE A 95 21.93 -7.58 7.74
C ILE A 95 20.95 -7.06 6.70
N LYS A 96 19.69 -6.89 7.09
CA LYS A 96 18.65 -6.30 6.26
C LYS A 96 18.28 -4.93 6.80
N LEU A 97 18.57 -3.89 6.03
CA LEU A 97 18.31 -2.50 6.39
C LEU A 97 17.17 -1.94 5.55
N GLN A 98 16.20 -1.31 6.20
CA GLN A 98 15.28 -0.38 5.57
C GLN A 98 15.95 0.99 5.53
N VAL A 99 16.14 1.55 4.34
CA VAL A 99 16.85 2.82 4.14
C VAL A 99 15.86 3.87 3.65
N GLU A 100 15.97 5.08 4.19
CA GLU A 100 15.19 6.23 3.72
C GLU A 100 15.73 6.75 2.38
N ASP A 101 14.82 7.13 1.47
CA ASP A 101 15.18 7.61 0.13
C ASP A 101 15.92 8.95 0.17
N GLU A 102 15.57 9.77 1.16
CA GLU A 102 16.12 11.10 1.32
C GLU A 102 17.41 11.05 2.14
N LYS A 103 18.49 11.62 1.60
CA LYS A 103 19.70 11.83 2.37
C LYS A 103 19.46 12.90 3.42
N PHE A 104 19.84 12.61 4.67
CA PHE A 104 19.72 13.61 5.74
C PHE A 104 20.99 14.46 5.87
N ALA A 105 22.11 14.02 5.28
CA ALA A 105 23.34 14.81 5.20
C ALA A 105 24.15 14.43 3.95
N SER A 106 24.95 15.38 3.46
CA SER A 106 25.83 15.23 2.31
C SER A 106 27.20 15.80 2.67
N GLY A 107 28.25 15.01 2.50
CA GLY A 107 29.65 15.43 2.70
C GLY A 107 30.38 15.61 1.37
N ALA A 108 31.68 15.89 1.43
CA ALA A 108 32.51 16.07 0.23
C ALA A 108 32.60 14.80 -0.65
N PHE A 109 32.62 13.62 -0.02
CA PHE A 109 32.83 12.34 -0.72
C PHE A 109 31.68 11.33 -0.55
N ARG A 110 30.84 11.51 0.48
CA ARG A 110 29.84 10.53 0.87
C ARG A 110 28.53 11.22 1.27
N ASP A 111 27.43 10.58 0.94
CA ASP A 111 26.09 10.93 1.41
C ASP A 111 25.67 10.00 2.55
N ALA A 112 24.89 10.54 3.49
CA ALA A 112 24.39 9.82 4.65
C ALA A 112 22.85 9.71 4.61
N TYR A 113 22.37 8.50 4.87
CA TYR A 113 20.96 8.12 4.85
C TYR A 113 20.59 7.50 6.19
N LYS A 114 19.39 7.80 6.67
CA LYS A 114 18.85 7.12 7.85
C LYS A 114 18.43 5.72 7.46
N ALA A 115 18.71 4.77 8.33
CA ALA A 115 18.37 3.38 8.11
C ALA A 115 17.87 2.75 9.41
N LYS A 116 17.08 1.69 9.28
CA LYS A 116 16.62 0.86 10.39
C LYS A 116 16.92 -0.59 10.06
N CYS A 117 17.47 -1.31 11.04
CA CYS A 117 17.70 -2.73 10.88
C CYS A 117 16.40 -3.51 11.11
N LEU A 118 16.04 -4.33 10.13
CA LEU A 118 14.90 -5.24 10.20
C LEU A 118 15.33 -6.57 10.82
N ASP A 119 16.46 -7.11 10.36
CA ASP A 119 17.02 -8.40 10.76
C ASP A 119 18.57 -8.35 10.73
N PRO A 120 19.27 -8.98 11.69
CA PRO A 120 18.76 -9.75 12.83
C PRO A 120 18.21 -8.88 13.99
N PRO A 121 17.39 -9.44 14.91
CA PRO A 121 16.76 -8.69 16.01
C PRO A 121 17.75 -7.97 16.92
N ASP A 122 18.93 -8.55 17.14
CA ASP A 122 19.97 -8.02 18.03
C ASP A 122 20.58 -6.70 17.52
N LEU A 123 20.43 -6.42 16.23
CA LEU A 123 20.94 -5.22 15.58
C LEU A 123 19.82 -4.18 15.34
N ARG A 124 18.63 -4.39 15.89
CA ARG A 124 17.52 -3.42 15.79
C ARG A 124 17.91 -2.09 16.44
N GLY A 125 17.73 -1.03 15.67
CA GLY A 125 18.09 0.32 16.10
C GLY A 125 18.09 1.29 14.92
N GLU A 126 18.52 2.51 15.22
CA GLU A 126 18.77 3.54 14.21
C GLU A 126 20.19 3.38 13.68
N TRP A 127 20.30 3.33 12.36
CA TRP A 127 21.55 3.17 11.64
C TRP A 127 21.75 4.33 10.67
N VAL A 128 23.02 4.58 10.33
CA VAL A 128 23.39 5.55 9.30
C VAL A 128 24.12 4.81 8.19
N LEU A 129 23.51 4.78 7.00
CA LEU A 129 24.16 4.27 5.81
C LEU A 129 24.93 5.41 5.14
N LYS A 130 26.23 5.21 4.91
CA LYS A 130 27.08 6.16 4.17
C LYS A 130 27.48 5.57 2.82
N ARG A 131 27.09 6.23 1.73
CA ARG A 131 27.41 5.83 0.36
C ARG A 131 28.33 6.86 -0.27
N TYR A 132 29.36 6.41 -0.99
CA TYR A 132 30.17 7.30 -1.81
C TYR A 132 29.34 7.94 -2.92
N GLN A 133 29.61 9.22 -3.20
CA GLN A 133 29.02 9.88 -4.37
C GLN A 133 29.62 9.32 -5.65
N ASP A 134 28.85 9.33 -6.74
CA ASP A 134 29.30 8.78 -8.03
C ASP A 134 30.56 9.48 -8.56
N THR A 135 30.69 10.78 -8.28
CA THR A 135 31.91 11.54 -8.57
C THR A 135 33.14 10.97 -7.87
N SER A 136 32.98 10.54 -6.61
CA SER A 136 34.06 9.98 -5.81
C SER A 136 34.39 8.54 -6.19
N THR A 137 33.38 7.72 -6.49
CA THR A 137 33.60 6.33 -6.94
C THR A 137 34.32 6.30 -8.29
N ASN A 138 34.00 7.22 -9.21
CA ASN A 138 34.71 7.36 -10.48
C ASN A 138 36.17 7.75 -10.29
N THR A 139 36.49 8.66 -9.36
CA THR A 139 37.88 9.00 -9.05
C THR A 139 38.64 7.81 -8.45
N ILE A 140 38.02 7.07 -7.52
CA ILE A 140 38.65 5.92 -6.87
C ILE A 140 38.87 4.77 -7.86
N GLY A 141 37.89 4.48 -8.71
CA GLY A 141 37.95 3.38 -9.69
C GLY A 141 38.91 3.61 -10.84
N ASN A 142 39.24 4.88 -11.15
CA ASN A 142 40.22 5.25 -12.18
C ASN A 142 41.68 5.26 -11.67
N VAL A 143 41.94 4.86 -10.42
CA VAL A 143 43.30 4.66 -9.89
C VAL A 143 43.59 3.15 -9.89
N CYS A 144 43.71 2.58 -11.10
CA CYS A 144 44.27 1.25 -11.37
C CYS A 144 44.93 1.28 -12.75
#